data_AF-A0A7V9TCG9-F1
#
_entry.id   AF-A0A7V9TCG9-F1
#
_cell.length_a   1.000
_cell.length_b   1.000
_cell.length_c   1.000
_cell.angle_alpha   90.00
_cell.angle_beta   90.00
_cell.angle_gamma   90.00
#
_symmetry.space_group_name_H-M   'P 1'
#
loop_
_entity.id
_entity.type
_entity.pdbx_description
1 polymer ?
#
loop_
_entity_poly.entity_id
_entity_poly.type
_entity_poly.pdbx_seq_one_letter_code
_entity_poly.pdbx_strand_id
1 'polypeptide(L)'
;MIQIQSKQQFTKAIERARRERMLVSMIRFREYAVLNRSNGRRYVVMFEVVDGKRFGTCSCEAGSPMRGNHRPLVCKHLLAALTVHTGLMAQRRGH
;
A
#
# COMPACT_ATOMS: atom_id res chain seq x y z
N MET A 1 -0.62 -4.05 -10.69
CA MET A 1 -0.16 -4.77 -9.47
C MET A 1 1.33 -4.51 -9.27
N ILE A 2 1.77 -4.31 -8.03
CA ILE A 2 3.16 -4.03 -7.66
C ILE A 2 3.68 -5.20 -6.83
N GLN A 3 4.76 -5.85 -7.26
CA GLN A 3 5.38 -6.91 -6.46
C GLN A 3 6.14 -6.30 -5.28
N ILE A 4 5.89 -6.83 -4.08
CA ILE A 4 6.55 -6.40 -2.84
C ILE A 4 7.79 -7.27 -2.64
N GLN A 5 8.95 -6.79 -3.09
CA GLN A 5 10.19 -7.57 -3.08
C GLN A 5 11.15 -7.14 -1.97
N SER A 6 11.38 -5.83 -1.78
CA SER A 6 12.41 -5.36 -0.85
C SER A 6 12.08 -3.99 -0.22
N LYS A 7 12.67 -3.71 0.94
CA LYS A 7 12.55 -2.40 1.62
C LYS A 7 13.03 -1.23 0.74
N GLN A 8 14.04 -1.46 -0.11
CA GLN A 8 14.59 -0.43 -1.00
C GLN A 8 13.58 0.09 -2.02
N GLN A 9 12.61 -0.76 -2.44
CA GLN A 9 11.51 -0.32 -3.30
C GLN A 9 10.62 0.74 -2.64
N PHE A 10 10.63 0.81 -1.31
CA PHE A 10 9.80 1.71 -0.52
C PHE A 10 10.51 2.99 -0.08
N THR A 11 11.82 3.16 -0.30
CA THR A 11 12.60 4.32 0.21
C THR A 11 11.95 5.66 -0.14
N LYS A 12 11.64 5.89 -1.42
CA LYS A 12 10.97 7.12 -1.88
C LYS A 12 9.54 7.25 -1.35
N ALA A 13 8.85 6.13 -1.13
CA ALA A 13 7.50 6.14 -0.56
C ALA A 13 7.52 6.47 0.94
N ILE A 14 8.55 6.03 1.67
CA ILE A 14 8.78 6.32 3.09
C ILE A 14 9.00 7.82 3.29
N GLU A 15 9.88 8.43 2.49
CA GLU A 15 10.13 9.88 2.56
C GLU A 15 8.85 10.69 2.34
N ARG A 16 8.02 10.29 1.37
CA ARG A 16 6.75 10.95 1.07
C ARG A 16 5.71 10.71 2.16
N ALA A 17 5.64 9.50 2.71
CA ALA A 17 4.71 9.16 3.78
C ALA A 17 5.02 9.92 5.08
N ARG A 18 6.29 10.25 5.36
CA ARG A 18 6.67 11.05 6.54
C ARG A 18 6.09 12.48 6.52
N ARG A 19 5.81 13.03 5.34
CA ARG A 19 5.35 14.42 5.18
C ARG A 19 3.82 14.56 5.29
N GLU A 20 3.09 13.46 5.27
CA GLU A 20 1.64 13.47 5.18
C GLU A 20 1.02 12.50 6.18
N ARG A 21 -0.10 12.87 6.80
CA ARG A 21 -0.77 11.99 7.75
C ARG A 21 -1.73 11.07 7.01
N MET A 22 -1.43 9.77 7.03
CA MET A 22 -2.29 8.72 6.48
C MET A 22 -3.10 8.07 7.59
N LEU A 23 -4.39 7.88 7.36
CA LEU A 23 -5.26 7.08 8.22
C LEU A 23 -5.67 5.82 7.45
N VAL A 24 -5.39 4.66 8.03
CA VAL A 24 -5.63 3.35 7.41
C VAL A 24 -6.76 2.66 8.17
N SER A 25 -7.75 2.17 7.43
CA SER A 25 -8.86 1.38 7.96
C SER A 25 -8.97 0.09 7.17
N MET A 26 -9.12 -1.05 7.84
CA MET A 26 -9.38 -2.32 7.16
C MET A 26 -10.84 -2.34 6.69
N ILE A 27 -11.06 -2.61 5.40
CA ILE A 27 -12.41 -2.85 4.85
C ILE A 27 -12.75 -4.33 5.05
N ARG A 28 -11.85 -5.21 4.60
CA ARG A 28 -11.90 -6.67 4.79
C ARG A 28 -10.48 -7.22 4.79
N PHE A 29 -10.32 -8.53 4.99
CA PHE A 29 -8.98 -9.12 5.00
C PHE A 29 -8.22 -8.83 3.70
N ARG A 30 -7.01 -8.26 3.84
CA ARG A 30 -6.13 -7.80 2.74
C ARG A 30 -6.65 -6.61 1.92
N GLU A 31 -7.75 -5.98 2.32
CA GLU A 31 -8.28 -4.78 1.67
C GLU A 31 -8.42 -3.63 2.66
N TYR A 32 -7.86 -2.48 2.29
CA TYR A 32 -7.70 -1.34 3.16
C TYR A 32 -8.16 -0.06 2.47
N ALA A 33 -8.90 0.77 3.21
CA ALA A 33 -9.11 2.16 2.88
C ALA A 33 -7.95 2.98 3.46
N VAL A 34 -7.34 3.85 2.65
CA VAL A 34 -6.31 4.78 3.07
C VAL A 34 -6.80 6.20 2.80
N LEU A 35 -7.06 6.95 3.86
CA LEU A 35 -7.37 8.37 3.81
C LEU A 35 -6.08 9.17 3.93
N ASN A 36 -5.80 9.99 2.93
CA ASN A 36 -4.76 11.01 3.01
C ASN A 36 -5.35 12.26 3.66
N ARG A 37 -4.94 12.56 4.90
CA ARG A 37 -5.48 13.71 5.64
C ARG A 37 -5.01 15.06 5.08
N SER A 38 -3.91 15.09 4.33
CA SER A 38 -3.39 16.33 3.77
C SER A 38 -4.24 16.86 2.62
N ASN A 39 -4.98 16.00 1.91
CA ASN A 39 -5.83 16.40 0.78
C ASN A 39 -7.26 15.84 0.81
N GLY A 40 -7.64 15.12 1.88
CA GLY A 40 -8.96 14.53 2.06
C GLY A 40 -9.29 13.35 1.13
N ARG A 41 -8.37 12.93 0.25
CA ARG A 41 -8.64 11.87 -0.71
C ARG A 41 -8.52 10.48 -0.08
N ARG A 42 -9.43 9.59 -0.46
CA ARG A 42 -9.45 8.20 -0.03
C ARG A 42 -9.04 7.29 -1.18
N TYR A 43 -8.20 6.31 -0.88
CA TYR A 43 -7.69 5.32 -1.82
C TYR A 43 -7.96 3.92 -1.28
N VAL A 44 -8.14 2.96 -2.18
CA VAL A 44 -8.27 1.55 -1.84
C VAL A 44 -6.93 0.87 -2.12
N VAL A 45 -6.48 0.06 -1.17
CA VAL A 45 -5.28 -0.76 -1.28
C VAL A 45 -5.65 -2.21 -1.04
N MET A 46 -5.24 -3.07 -1.96
CA MET A 46 -5.46 -4.52 -1.89
C MET A 46 -4.12 -5.25 -1.90
N PHE A 47 -4.02 -6.33 -1.12
CA PHE A 47 -2.87 -7.24 -1.11
C PHE A 47 -3.26 -8.63 -1.57
N GLU A 48 -2.40 -9.23 -2.39
CA GLU A 48 -2.63 -10.55 -2.97
C GLU A 48 -1.36 -11.39 -2.89
N VAL A 49 -1.53 -12.71 -2.92
CA VAL A 49 -0.42 -13.65 -3.01
C VAL A 49 -0.66 -14.48 -4.27
N VAL A 50 0.28 -14.40 -5.20
CA VAL A 50 0.23 -15.13 -6.49
C VAL A 50 1.56 -15.86 -6.60
N ASP A 51 1.52 -17.18 -6.81
CA ASP A 51 2.72 -18.05 -6.89
C ASP A 51 3.70 -17.85 -5.72
N GLY A 52 3.16 -17.73 -4.49
CA GLY A 52 3.95 -17.48 -3.27
C GLY A 52 4.55 -16.07 -3.16
N LYS A 53 4.40 -15.21 -4.19
CA LYS A 53 4.89 -13.83 -4.21
C LYS A 53 3.79 -12.89 -3.74
N ARG A 54 4.16 -11.88 -2.95
CA ARG A 54 3.25 -10.86 -2.43
C ARG A 54 3.15 -9.69 -3.39
N PHE A 55 1.93 -9.29 -3.69
CA PHE A 55 1.62 -8.15 -4.52
C PHE A 55 0.71 -7.17 -3.78
N GLY A 56 0.79 -5.91 -4.19
CA GLY A 56 -0.12 -4.87 -3.72
C GLY A 56 -0.60 -4.01 -4.87
N THR A 57 -1.84 -3.56 -4.80
CA THR A 57 -2.46 -2.66 -5.76
C THR A 57 -3.05 -1.47 -5.02
N CYS A 58 -2.87 -0.26 -5.55
CA CYS A 58 -3.49 0.93 -5.02
C CYS A 58 -4.28 1.65 -6.12
N SER A 59 -5.47 2.14 -5.79
CA SER A 59 -6.34 2.89 -6.71
C SER A 59 -5.84 4.29 -7.05
N CYS A 60 -4.69 4.74 -6.52
CA CYS A 60 -4.10 6.01 -6.93
C CYS A 60 -3.42 5.88 -8.29
N GLU A 61 -3.25 7.00 -8.99
CA GLU A 61 -2.63 7.05 -10.32
C GLU A 61 -1.23 6.42 -10.35
N ALA A 62 -0.42 6.59 -9.29
CA ALA A 62 0.89 5.95 -9.22
C ALA A 62 0.81 4.41 -9.10
N GLY A 63 -0.22 3.89 -8.43
CA GLY A 63 -0.42 2.45 -8.23
C GLY A 63 -1.24 1.77 -9.33
N SER A 64 -2.03 2.55 -10.06
CA SER A 64 -2.86 2.15 -11.20
C SER A 64 -2.79 3.23 -12.28
N PRO A 65 -1.65 3.34 -12.98
CA PRO A 65 -1.49 4.35 -14.02
C PRO A 65 -2.48 4.08 -15.15
N MET A 66 -3.47 4.97 -15.31
CA MET A 66 -4.46 4.88 -16.39
C MET A 66 -3.97 5.49 -17.71
N ARG A 67 -2.83 6.21 -17.70
CA ARG A 67 -2.28 6.89 -18.88
C ARG A 67 -0.80 6.54 -19.10
N GLY A 68 -0.52 5.98 -20.28
CA GLY A 68 0.83 5.68 -20.77
C GLY A 68 1.42 4.34 -20.28
N ASN A 69 2.55 3.96 -20.87
CA ASN A 69 3.26 2.69 -20.65
C ASN A 69 4.01 2.63 -19.29
N HIS A 70 3.51 3.35 -18.28
CA HIS A 70 4.17 3.50 -16.99
C HIS A 70 3.91 2.28 -16.13
N ARG A 71 4.98 1.68 -15.61
CA ARG A 71 4.87 0.59 -14.65
C ARG A 71 4.32 1.13 -13.32
N PRO A 72 3.39 0.41 -12.65
CA PRO A 72 2.92 0.76 -11.32
C PRO A 72 4.08 0.98 -10.34
N LEU A 73 4.02 2.08 -9.58
CA LEU A 73 5.03 2.46 -8.61
C LEU A 73 4.51 2.28 -7.18
N VAL A 74 5.43 1.93 -6.27
CA VAL A 74 5.16 1.92 -4.83
C VAL A 74 4.78 3.33 -4.37
N CYS A 75 3.52 3.53 -4.04
CA CYS A 75 3.00 4.79 -3.53
C CYS A 75 2.98 4.83 -1.99
N LYS A 76 2.89 6.04 -1.43
CA LYS A 76 2.75 6.27 0.02
C LYS A 76 1.54 5.56 0.64
N HIS A 77 0.44 5.41 -0.10
CA HIS A 77 -0.76 4.72 0.40
C HIS A 77 -0.53 3.22 0.53
N LEU A 78 0.11 2.62 -0.48
CA LEU A 78 0.48 1.21 -0.46
C LEU A 78 1.42 0.90 0.71
N LEU A 79 2.40 1.76 0.94
CA LEU A 79 3.30 1.65 2.10
C LEU A 79 2.53 1.70 3.42
N ALA A 80 1.66 2.70 3.61
CA ALA A 80 0.89 2.86 4.84
C ALA A 80 0.03 1.62 5.15
N ALA A 81 -0.69 1.12 4.14
CA ALA A 81 -1.47 -0.10 4.28
C ALA A 81 -0.60 -1.33 4.54
N LEU A 82 0.59 -1.42 3.93
CA LEU A 82 1.52 -2.53 4.13
C LEU A 82 2.03 -2.58 5.57
N THR A 83 2.38 -1.42 6.15
CA THR A 83 2.80 -1.33 7.56
C THR A 83 1.73 -1.90 8.48
N VAL A 84 0.47 -1.47 8.32
CA VAL A 84 -0.66 -1.98 9.12
C VAL A 84 -0.88 -3.48 8.87
N HIS A 85 -0.87 -3.91 7.62
CA HIS A 85 -1.04 -5.32 7.26
C HIS A 85 0.02 -6.21 7.90
N THR A 86 1.29 -5.83 7.82
CA THR A 86 2.39 -6.60 8.42
C THR A 86 2.30 -6.68 9.94
N GLY A 87 1.91 -5.60 10.62
CA GLY A 87 1.68 -5.60 12.06
C GLY A 87 0.56 -6.55 12.47
N LEU A 88 -0.57 -6.50 11.75
CA LEU A 88 -1.70 -7.40 11.99
C LEU A 88 -1.35 -8.87 11.72
N MET A 89 -0.55 -9.15 10.69
CA MET A 89 -0.12 -10.53 10.37
C MET A 89 0.86 -11.06 11.41
N ALA A 90 1.72 -10.21 11.97
CA ALA A 90 2.60 -10.59 13.07
C ALA A 90 1.81 -10.95 14.33
N GLN A 91 0.80 -10.14 14.69
CA GLN A 91 -0.08 -10.41 15.83
C GLN A 91 -0.82 -11.75 15.68
N ARG A 92 -1.31 -12.07 14.48
CA ARG A 92 -2.00 -13.35 14.20
C ARG A 92 -1.10 -14.59 14.24
N ARG A 93 0.23 -14.42 14.19
CA ARG A 93 1.19 -15.53 14.25
C ARG A 93 1.74 -15.77 15.65
N GLY A 94 1.47 -14.87 16.59
CA GLY A 94 1.88 -14.97 18.00
C GLY A 94 0.81 -15.58 18.91
N HIS A 95 -0.28 -16.08 18.33
CA HIS A 95 -1.31 -16.91 18.96
C HIS A 95 -1.29 -18.29 18.31
#